data_AF-A0A0D8HG63-F1
#
_entry.id   AF-A0A0D8HG63-F1
#
_cell.length_a   1.000
_cell.length_b   1.000
_cell.length_c   1.000
_cell.angle_alpha   90.00
_cell.angle_beta   90.00
_cell.angle_gamma   90.00
#
_symmetry.space_group_name_H-M   'P 1'
#
loop_
_entity.id
_entity.type
_entity.pdbx_description
1 polymer ?
#
loop_
_entity_poly.entity_id
_entity_poly.type
_entity_poly.pdbx_seq_one_letter_code
_entity_poly.pdbx_strand_id
1 'polypeptide(L)'
;MEKASESTSPRLRTVDLIEIGRKIEPELTERTLEYWRNQNLLPSPVRSSQEGKRPIWTYPDETTDQLRTLLRLRKESRDPNVLRAALWFEGYPVKMTYVRKSIATYLRQLQATFEKELEKRRPQVADESEASWFAIEQVASKLARKRRKGLPRLARQPQADRIQAVALMLGLLFGNPSAMQHLEHDAPSVERLIGLDQGRRARPAGIGPWLDRSPEEGLEVFARVGNLSRLIEVIDIASDEELQLAATFSRNLLDGMTAFSKIADAFVGVDNTSGLAGIEPLQGNAYTAVVILPLFVSILRSAALVENLKQIVHSYQTNIIPLEQQAKELAALSEDDRIQRLKNLSELPFAEQLRIKRLIVKYSETP
;
A
#
# COMPACT_ATOMS: atom_id res chain seq x y z
N MET A 1 22.68 -45.33 15.41
CA MET A 1 21.75 -44.39 16.05
C MET A 1 22.48 -43.09 16.27
N GLU A 2 22.60 -42.27 15.22
CA GLU A 2 23.09 -40.90 15.34
C GLU A 2 21.95 -40.02 15.86
N LYS A 3 22.15 -39.41 17.02
CA LYS A 3 21.31 -38.31 17.48
C LYS A 3 21.64 -37.11 16.60
N ALA A 4 20.73 -36.76 15.69
CA ALA A 4 20.76 -35.48 15.00
C ALA A 4 20.79 -34.36 16.06
N SER A 5 21.79 -33.48 15.97
CA SER A 5 21.85 -32.26 16.76
C SER A 5 20.75 -31.33 16.27
N GLU A 6 19.65 -31.26 17.00
CA GLU A 6 18.67 -30.19 16.85
C GLU A 6 19.40 -28.85 17.09
N SER A 7 19.60 -28.11 16.00
CA SER A 7 19.91 -26.69 15.99
C SER A 7 18.83 -25.96 16.79
N THR A 8 19.04 -25.82 18.10
CA THR A 8 18.12 -25.17 19.02
C THR A 8 18.39 -23.67 18.93
N SER A 9 17.70 -23.00 18.01
CA SER A 9 17.56 -21.54 18.08
C SER A 9 17.09 -21.17 19.49
N PRO A 10 17.74 -20.21 20.17
CA PRO A 10 17.39 -19.85 21.53
C PRO A 10 15.95 -19.37 21.58
N ARG A 11 15.08 -20.09 22.30
CA ARG A 11 13.65 -19.78 22.41
C ARG A 11 13.47 -18.40 23.05
N LEU A 12 12.84 -17.48 22.32
CA LEU A 12 12.68 -16.08 22.69
C LEU A 12 11.84 -15.91 23.96
N ARG A 13 12.32 -15.10 24.92
CA ARG A 13 11.62 -14.68 26.14
C ARG A 13 11.29 -13.19 26.09
N THR A 14 10.50 -12.71 27.05
CA THR A 14 10.09 -11.29 27.11
C THR A 14 11.30 -10.35 27.21
N VAL A 15 12.33 -10.73 27.97
CA VAL A 15 13.56 -9.94 28.10
C VAL A 15 14.28 -9.76 26.76
N ASP A 16 14.31 -10.80 25.92
CA ASP A 16 14.95 -10.77 24.61
C ASP A 16 14.18 -9.83 23.66
N LEU A 17 12.85 -9.87 23.68
CA LEU A 17 12.01 -8.95 22.90
C LEU A 17 12.19 -7.48 23.33
N ILE A 18 12.34 -7.22 24.64
CA ILE A 18 12.62 -5.87 25.13
C ILE A 18 13.99 -5.41 24.64
N GLU A 19 15.02 -6.25 24.71
CA GLU A 19 16.36 -5.90 24.23
C GLU A 19 16.34 -5.59 22.73
N ILE A 20 15.74 -6.46 21.92
CA ILE A 20 15.60 -6.28 20.48
C ILE A 20 14.83 -5.00 20.16
N GLY A 21 13.67 -4.81 20.81
CA GLY A 21 12.83 -3.66 20.54
C GLY A 21 13.46 -2.34 20.98
N ARG A 22 14.24 -2.33 22.08
CA ARG A 22 14.98 -1.14 22.55
C ARG A 22 16.06 -0.67 21.60
N LYS A 23 16.58 -1.54 20.73
CA LYS A 23 17.48 -1.13 19.63
C LYS A 23 16.79 -0.21 18.62
N ILE A 24 15.45 -0.19 18.58
CA ILE A 24 14.64 0.61 17.65
C ILE A 24 13.84 1.69 18.39
N GLU A 25 13.19 1.34 19.50
CA GLU A 25 12.39 2.23 20.36
C GLU A 25 12.93 2.13 21.81
N PRO A 26 13.88 3.01 22.22
CA PRO A 26 14.55 2.91 23.52
C PRO A 26 13.61 2.93 24.74
N GLU A 27 12.44 3.54 24.59
CA GLU A 27 11.41 3.63 25.63
C GLU A 27 10.53 2.36 25.74
N LEU A 28 10.84 1.30 24.99
CA LEU A 28 10.06 0.06 25.07
C LEU A 28 10.13 -0.56 26.47
N THR A 29 8.97 -0.82 27.04
CA THR A 29 8.79 -1.45 28.36
C THR A 29 8.02 -2.76 28.26
N GLU A 30 8.10 -3.57 29.31
CA GLU A 30 7.29 -4.79 29.43
C GLU A 30 5.78 -4.49 29.36
N ARG A 31 5.34 -3.41 30.01
CA ARG A 31 3.95 -2.94 29.96
C ARG A 31 3.50 -2.58 28.55
N THR A 32 4.39 -2.02 27.74
CA THR A 32 4.12 -1.74 26.32
C THR A 32 3.91 -3.03 25.53
N LEU A 33 4.75 -4.04 25.75
CA LEU A 33 4.60 -5.36 25.11
C LEU A 33 3.31 -6.05 25.57
N GLU A 34 2.98 -5.99 26.85
CA GLU A 34 1.73 -6.53 27.40
C GLU A 34 0.51 -5.87 26.75
N TYR A 35 0.52 -4.54 26.63
CA TYR A 35 -0.52 -3.81 25.92
C TYR A 35 -0.66 -4.30 24.46
N TRP A 36 0.44 -4.48 23.72
CA TRP A 36 0.38 -4.96 22.34
C TRP A 36 -0.15 -6.39 22.22
N ARG A 37 0.19 -7.29 23.15
CA ARG A 37 -0.40 -8.64 23.19
C ARG A 37 -1.91 -8.58 23.43
N ASN A 38 -2.35 -7.76 24.38
CA ASN A 38 -3.77 -7.56 24.67
C ASN A 38 -4.53 -6.96 23.48
N GLN A 39 -3.84 -6.19 22.63
CA GLN A 39 -4.39 -5.67 21.38
C GLN A 39 -4.26 -6.63 20.18
N ASN A 40 -3.74 -7.86 20.36
CA ASN A 40 -3.46 -8.83 19.30
C ASN A 40 -2.50 -8.29 18.21
N LEU A 41 -1.55 -7.43 18.60
CA LEU A 41 -0.49 -6.92 17.73
C LEU A 41 0.79 -7.77 17.80
N LEU A 42 0.93 -8.55 18.87
CA LEU A 42 1.99 -9.54 19.06
C LEU A 42 1.38 -10.84 19.58
N PRO A 43 1.98 -11.99 19.26
CA PRO A 43 1.58 -13.26 19.84
C PRO A 43 1.81 -13.27 21.36
N SER A 44 0.92 -13.95 22.07
CA SER A 44 1.14 -14.26 23.48
C SER A 44 2.22 -15.33 23.61
N PRO A 45 3.06 -15.28 24.66
CA PRO A 45 4.03 -16.34 24.88
C PRO A 45 3.30 -17.65 25.20
N VAL A 46 3.83 -18.76 24.72
CA VAL A 46 3.31 -20.10 24.96
C VAL A 46 4.21 -20.82 25.96
N ARG A 47 3.60 -21.61 26.84
CA ARG A 47 4.36 -22.43 27.79
C ARG A 47 5.15 -23.47 27.01
N SER A 48 6.47 -23.42 27.11
CA SER A 48 7.36 -24.26 26.29
C SER A 48 8.16 -25.28 27.11
N SER A 49 8.34 -25.04 28.41
CA SER A 49 9.00 -25.97 29.34
C SER A 49 8.68 -25.61 30.80
N GLN A 50 9.31 -26.30 31.75
CA GLN A 50 9.38 -25.94 33.16
C GLN A 50 10.84 -25.94 33.64
N GLU A 51 11.18 -24.96 34.46
CA GLU A 51 12.43 -24.92 35.24
C GLU A 51 12.08 -25.25 36.69
N GLY A 52 12.24 -26.53 37.07
CA GLY A 52 11.72 -27.04 38.33
C GLY A 52 10.21 -26.85 38.43
N LYS A 53 9.73 -26.04 39.39
CA LYS A 53 8.30 -25.73 39.57
C LYS A 53 7.84 -24.51 38.75
N ARG A 54 8.73 -23.76 38.11
CA ARG A 54 8.39 -22.52 37.40
C ARG A 54 8.15 -22.81 35.90
N PRO A 55 6.97 -22.46 35.34
CA PRO A 55 6.76 -22.59 33.91
C PRO A 55 7.63 -21.59 33.13
N ILE A 56 8.27 -22.06 32.06
CA ILE A 56 8.97 -21.20 31.10
C ILE A 56 8.00 -20.87 29.96
N TRP A 57 7.86 -19.58 29.68
CA TRP A 57 7.04 -19.02 28.62
C TRP A 57 7.95 -18.46 27.53
N THR A 58 7.74 -18.88 26.29
CA THR A 58 8.54 -18.42 25.15
C THR A 58 7.65 -18.03 23.98
N TYR A 59 8.18 -17.16 23.13
CA TYR A 59 7.50 -16.71 21.92
C TYR A 59 7.77 -17.64 20.73
N PRO A 60 6.85 -17.67 19.75
CA PRO A 60 7.15 -18.19 18.41
C PRO A 60 8.33 -17.44 17.77
N ASP A 61 9.07 -18.12 16.89
CA ASP A 61 10.29 -17.59 16.29
C ASP A 61 10.04 -16.33 15.45
N GLU A 62 8.88 -16.24 14.78
CA GLU A 62 8.46 -15.11 13.96
C GLU A 62 8.18 -13.81 14.74
N THR A 63 8.12 -13.88 16.08
CA THR A 63 7.75 -12.74 16.94
C THR A 63 8.74 -11.60 16.84
N THR A 64 10.02 -11.91 16.62
CA THR A 64 11.07 -10.89 16.44
C THR A 64 10.79 -10.03 15.21
N ASP A 65 10.48 -10.66 14.09
CA ASP A 65 10.20 -9.96 12.83
C ASP A 65 8.86 -9.23 12.92
N GLN A 66 7.85 -9.83 13.55
CA GLN A 66 6.58 -9.16 13.82
C GLN A 66 6.76 -7.91 14.67
N LEU A 67 7.61 -7.95 15.70
CA LEU A 67 7.94 -6.79 16.53
C LEU A 67 8.63 -5.70 15.72
N ARG A 68 9.63 -6.05 14.89
CA ARG A 68 10.31 -5.08 14.01
C ARG A 68 9.32 -4.42 13.04
N THR A 69 8.45 -5.20 12.42
CA THR A 69 7.42 -4.69 11.51
C THR A 69 6.40 -3.81 12.24
N LEU A 70 5.94 -4.22 13.43
CA LEU A 70 5.05 -3.40 14.25
C LEU A 70 5.69 -2.05 14.58
N LEU A 71 6.95 -2.02 14.99
CA LEU A 71 7.69 -0.79 15.29
C LEU A 71 7.85 0.10 14.05
N ARG A 72 8.09 -0.49 12.88
CA ARG A 72 8.12 0.23 11.59
C ARG A 72 6.77 0.88 11.29
N LEU A 73 5.68 0.11 11.33
CA LEU A 73 4.32 0.58 11.07
C LEU A 73 3.85 1.65 12.08
N ARG A 74 4.32 1.55 13.34
CA ARG A 74 4.02 2.53 14.40
C ARG A 74 4.57 3.94 14.14
N LYS A 75 5.56 4.08 13.25
CA LYS A 75 6.03 5.41 12.80
C LYS A 75 4.96 6.15 12.00
N GLU A 76 4.01 5.42 11.40
CA GLU A 76 2.93 5.98 10.59
C GLU A 76 1.61 6.09 11.35
N SER A 77 1.25 5.06 12.12
CA SER A 77 0.00 5.04 12.90
C SER A 77 0.18 4.40 14.26
N ARG A 78 -0.46 4.97 15.29
CA ARG A 78 -0.57 4.35 16.63
C ARG A 78 -1.91 3.66 16.86
N ASP A 79 -2.83 3.70 15.89
CA ASP A 79 -4.16 3.09 16.00
C ASP A 79 -4.06 1.55 15.93
N PRO A 80 -4.47 0.82 16.99
CA PRO A 80 -4.46 -0.64 16.98
C PRO A 80 -5.29 -1.28 15.87
N ASN A 81 -6.31 -0.60 15.33
CA ASN A 81 -7.10 -1.12 14.21
C ASN A 81 -6.27 -1.14 12.92
N VAL A 82 -5.60 -0.02 12.61
CA VAL A 82 -4.71 0.10 11.45
C VAL A 82 -3.56 -0.89 11.56
N LEU A 83 -2.93 -0.98 12.73
CA LEU A 83 -1.77 -1.85 12.94
C LEU A 83 -2.12 -3.34 12.82
N ARG A 84 -3.29 -3.79 13.31
CA ARG A 84 -3.74 -5.18 13.14
C ARG A 84 -3.95 -5.55 11.67
N ALA A 85 -4.62 -4.68 10.92
CA ALA A 85 -4.85 -4.91 9.50
C ALA A 85 -3.53 -4.92 8.71
N ALA A 86 -2.62 -3.98 9.01
CA ALA A 86 -1.31 -3.90 8.38
C ALA A 86 -0.45 -5.12 8.68
N LEU A 87 -0.35 -5.56 9.94
CA LEU A 87 0.43 -6.76 10.30
C LEU A 87 -0.09 -8.01 9.59
N TRP A 88 -1.41 -8.21 9.57
CA TRP A 88 -1.99 -9.32 8.82
C TRP A 88 -1.71 -9.22 7.32
N PHE A 89 -1.80 -8.01 6.78
CA PHE A 89 -1.46 -7.73 5.38
C PHE A 89 0.02 -7.92 5.07
N GLU A 90 0.92 -7.87 6.04
CA GLU A 90 2.34 -8.22 5.89
C GLU A 90 2.60 -9.73 6.09
N GLY A 91 1.57 -10.52 6.37
CA GLY A 91 1.66 -11.99 6.52
C GLY A 91 1.81 -12.48 7.96
N TYR A 92 1.74 -11.59 8.96
CA TYR A 92 1.84 -11.99 10.36
C TYR A 92 0.54 -12.57 10.91
N PRO A 93 0.61 -13.48 11.91
CA PRO A 93 -0.56 -14.12 12.47
C PRO A 93 -1.42 -13.15 13.27
N VAL A 94 -2.55 -12.73 12.69
CA VAL A 94 -3.63 -11.99 13.36
C VAL A 94 -4.95 -12.66 12.98
N LYS A 95 -5.82 -12.92 13.96
CA LYS A 95 -7.12 -13.58 13.67
C LYS A 95 -7.96 -12.74 12.71
N MET A 96 -8.48 -13.37 11.66
CA MET A 96 -9.25 -12.71 10.60
C MET A 96 -10.44 -11.90 11.15
N THR A 97 -11.12 -12.41 12.17
CA THR A 97 -12.23 -11.72 12.84
C THR A 97 -11.82 -10.35 13.40
N TYR A 98 -10.60 -10.24 13.94
CA TYR A 98 -10.06 -8.97 14.42
C TYR A 98 -9.63 -8.06 13.28
N VAL A 99 -9.12 -8.61 12.17
CA VAL A 99 -8.73 -7.86 10.97
C VAL A 99 -9.97 -7.21 10.34
N ARG A 100 -11.00 -8.01 10.02
CA ARG A 100 -12.27 -7.52 9.45
C ARG A 100 -12.87 -6.42 10.33
N LYS A 101 -12.99 -6.68 11.65
CA LYS A 101 -13.51 -5.69 12.60
C LYS A 101 -12.68 -4.41 12.62
N SER A 102 -11.35 -4.52 12.58
CA SER A 102 -10.45 -3.36 12.58
C SER A 102 -10.64 -2.47 11.36
N ILE A 103 -10.68 -3.09 10.18
CA ILE A 103 -10.88 -2.38 8.91
C ILE A 103 -12.23 -1.66 8.94
N ALA A 104 -13.31 -2.37 9.28
CA ALA A 104 -14.64 -1.80 9.35
C ALA A 104 -14.75 -0.67 10.40
N THR A 105 -14.11 -0.82 11.57
CA THR A 105 -14.06 0.24 12.59
C THR A 105 -13.32 1.47 12.07
N TYR A 106 -12.16 1.30 11.44
CA TYR A 106 -11.37 2.41 10.90
C TYR A 106 -12.12 3.17 9.80
N LEU A 107 -12.72 2.46 8.84
CA LEU A 107 -13.47 3.09 7.75
C LEU A 107 -14.68 3.90 8.26
N ARG A 108 -15.42 3.37 9.24
CA ARG A 108 -16.53 4.11 9.88
C ARG A 108 -16.03 5.34 10.65
N GLN A 109 -14.89 5.25 11.32
CA GLN A 109 -14.28 6.40 11.99
C GLN A 109 -13.82 7.46 10.97
N LEU A 110 -13.27 7.03 9.84
CA LEU A 110 -12.89 7.90 8.73
C LEU A 110 -14.13 8.63 8.19
N GLN A 111 -15.21 7.88 7.93
CA GLN A 111 -16.50 8.43 7.48
C GLN A 111 -17.01 9.49 8.46
N ALA A 112 -17.17 9.13 9.74
CA ALA A 112 -17.69 10.04 10.75
C ALA A 112 -16.80 11.27 10.96
N THR A 113 -15.48 11.14 10.79
CA THR A 113 -14.55 12.27 10.88
C THR A 113 -14.76 13.25 9.73
N PHE A 114 -14.92 12.74 8.51
CA PHE A 114 -15.16 13.56 7.34
C PHE A 114 -16.55 14.20 7.36
N GLU A 115 -17.60 13.46 7.71
CA GLU A 115 -18.95 14.00 7.87
C GLU A 115 -18.97 15.19 8.85
N LYS A 116 -18.30 15.06 10.01
CA LYS A 116 -18.14 16.16 10.97
C LYS A 116 -17.37 17.36 10.40
N GLU A 117 -16.37 17.12 9.56
CA GLU A 117 -15.62 18.22 8.93
C GLU A 117 -16.41 18.88 7.79
N LEU A 118 -17.23 18.15 7.04
CA LEU A 118 -18.12 18.71 6.03
C LEU A 118 -19.23 19.55 6.68
N GLU A 119 -19.85 19.04 7.75
CA GLU A 119 -20.93 19.74 8.45
C GLU A 119 -20.49 21.09 9.03
N LYS A 120 -19.25 21.19 9.55
CA LYS A 120 -18.66 22.47 10.02
C LYS A 120 -18.54 23.54 8.94
N ARG A 121 -18.57 23.16 7.67
CA ARG A 121 -18.32 24.04 6.51
C ARG A 121 -19.55 24.17 5.62
N ARG A 122 -20.65 23.53 6.00
CA ARG A 122 -21.88 23.53 5.23
C ARG A 122 -22.51 24.92 5.29
N PRO A 123 -22.75 25.56 4.14
CA PRO A 123 -23.39 26.86 4.10
C PRO A 123 -24.91 26.69 4.30
N GLN A 124 -25.58 27.74 4.78
CA GLN A 124 -27.04 27.77 4.86
C GLN A 124 -27.61 28.15 3.47
N VAL A 125 -27.79 27.16 2.61
CA VAL A 125 -28.33 27.31 1.24
C VAL A 125 -29.51 26.34 1.07
N ALA A 126 -30.45 26.68 0.17
CA ALA A 126 -31.65 25.87 -0.06
C ALA A 126 -31.36 24.52 -0.75
N ASP A 127 -30.31 24.43 -1.57
CA ASP A 127 -29.90 23.19 -2.24
C ASP A 127 -28.88 22.41 -1.39
N GLU A 128 -29.28 21.22 -0.95
CA GLU A 128 -28.44 20.29 -0.19
C GLU A 128 -27.22 19.79 -0.98
N SER A 129 -27.38 19.57 -2.29
CA SER A 129 -26.31 19.08 -3.16
C SER A 129 -25.21 20.14 -3.33
N GLU A 130 -25.61 21.39 -3.61
CA GLU A 130 -24.68 22.52 -3.71
C GLU A 130 -24.00 22.81 -2.36
N ALA A 131 -24.74 22.78 -1.26
CA ALA A 131 -24.18 22.98 0.08
C ALA A 131 -23.13 21.91 0.43
N SER A 132 -23.37 20.66 0.04
CA SER A 132 -22.44 19.55 0.26
C SER A 132 -21.19 19.67 -0.62
N TRP A 133 -21.34 19.99 -1.91
CA TRP A 133 -20.20 20.21 -2.80
C TRP A 133 -19.33 21.38 -2.35
N PHE A 134 -19.94 22.51 -1.96
CA PHE A 134 -19.20 23.64 -1.40
C PHE A 134 -18.37 23.24 -0.17
N ALA A 135 -18.94 22.45 0.76
CA ALA A 135 -18.20 21.97 1.92
C ALA A 135 -17.00 21.09 1.52
N ILE A 136 -17.17 20.23 0.50
CA ILE A 136 -16.09 19.41 -0.08
C ILE A 136 -14.98 20.29 -0.65
N GLU A 137 -15.32 21.31 -1.44
CA GLU A 137 -14.33 22.24 -2.02
C GLU A 137 -13.52 22.97 -0.94
N GLN A 138 -14.16 23.37 0.17
CA GLN A 138 -13.46 24.01 1.28
C GLN A 138 -12.48 23.07 1.97
N VAL A 139 -12.86 21.80 2.18
CA VAL A 139 -11.95 20.78 2.71
C VAL A 139 -10.82 20.51 1.72
N ALA A 140 -11.13 20.36 0.44
CA ALA A 140 -10.17 20.11 -0.63
C ALA A 140 -9.15 21.24 -0.74
N SER A 141 -9.59 22.50 -0.66
CA SER A 141 -8.74 23.69 -0.65
C SER A 141 -7.72 23.65 0.49
N LYS A 142 -8.16 23.27 1.69
CA LYS A 142 -7.27 23.10 2.86
C LYS A 142 -6.25 21.98 2.65
N LEU A 143 -6.67 20.85 2.07
CA LEU A 143 -5.80 19.68 1.85
C LEU A 143 -4.79 19.92 0.72
N ALA A 144 -5.22 20.46 -0.41
CA ALA A 144 -4.38 20.75 -1.58
C ALA A 144 -3.25 21.75 -1.27
N ARG A 145 -3.46 22.65 -0.28
CA ARG A 145 -2.45 23.63 0.17
C ARG A 145 -1.35 23.02 1.05
N LYS A 146 -1.54 21.83 1.62
CA LYS A 146 -0.53 21.20 2.49
C LYS A 146 0.73 20.85 1.68
N ARG A 147 1.90 21.28 2.19
CA ARG A 147 3.23 21.02 1.60
C ARG A 147 3.94 19.81 2.23
N ARG A 148 3.83 19.62 3.55
CA ARG A 148 4.42 18.48 4.30
C ARG A 148 3.31 17.50 4.69
N LYS A 149 3.55 16.19 4.53
CA LYS A 149 2.56 15.12 4.80
C LYS A 149 1.23 15.30 4.05
N GLY A 150 1.27 16.00 2.91
CA GLY A 150 0.12 16.17 2.01
C GLY A 150 0.13 15.12 0.91
N LEU A 151 -0.82 15.23 -0.02
CA LEU A 151 -0.87 14.35 -1.20
C LEU A 151 0.44 14.42 -2.00
N PRO A 152 0.89 13.29 -2.57
CA PRO A 152 2.10 13.25 -3.37
C PRO A 152 2.01 14.22 -4.56
N ARG A 153 3.17 14.67 -5.04
CA ARG A 153 3.30 15.64 -6.14
C ARG A 153 4.01 14.97 -7.32
N LEU A 154 3.29 14.07 -7.97
CA LEU A 154 3.82 13.21 -9.03
C LEU A 154 3.88 13.94 -10.38
N ALA A 155 3.06 14.97 -10.55
CA ALA A 155 3.13 15.88 -11.70
C ALA A 155 3.03 17.35 -11.26
N ARG A 156 3.53 18.25 -12.12
CA ARG A 156 3.33 19.69 -11.96
C ARG A 156 1.89 20.04 -12.34
N GLN A 157 1.19 20.72 -11.44
CA GLN A 157 -0.17 21.21 -11.68
C GLN A 157 -0.39 22.55 -10.95
N PRO A 158 -1.18 23.47 -11.54
CA PRO A 158 -1.66 24.66 -10.86
C PRO A 158 -2.39 24.34 -9.55
N GLN A 159 -2.40 25.29 -8.63
CA GLN A 159 -3.08 25.09 -7.35
C GLN A 159 -4.60 24.93 -7.53
N ALA A 160 -5.22 25.62 -8.48
CA ALA A 160 -6.65 25.51 -8.76
C ALA A 160 -7.03 24.09 -9.21
N ASP A 161 -6.36 23.55 -10.24
CA ASP A 161 -6.51 22.17 -10.71
C ASP A 161 -6.34 21.17 -9.57
N ARG A 162 -5.37 21.40 -8.67
CA ARG A 162 -5.14 20.52 -7.52
C ARG A 162 -6.30 20.55 -6.53
N ILE A 163 -6.93 21.71 -6.32
CA ILE A 163 -8.09 21.83 -5.43
C ILE A 163 -9.27 21.06 -6.04
N GLN A 164 -9.55 21.27 -7.32
CA GLN A 164 -10.59 20.56 -8.07
C GLN A 164 -10.38 19.05 -8.04
N ALA A 165 -9.16 18.58 -8.32
CA ALA A 165 -8.81 17.17 -8.26
C ALA A 165 -9.05 16.56 -6.88
N VAL A 166 -8.68 17.27 -5.80
CA VAL A 166 -8.95 16.80 -4.44
C VAL A 166 -10.44 16.82 -4.13
N ALA A 167 -11.18 17.84 -4.58
CA ALA A 167 -12.63 17.93 -4.40
C ALA A 167 -13.34 16.76 -5.09
N LEU A 168 -13.02 16.49 -6.36
CA LEU A 168 -13.55 15.36 -7.10
C LEU A 168 -13.23 14.03 -6.41
N MET A 169 -11.96 13.77 -6.03
CA MET A 169 -11.61 12.53 -5.33
C MET A 169 -12.37 12.35 -4.00
N LEU A 170 -12.54 13.42 -3.21
CA LEU A 170 -13.33 13.37 -1.99
C LEU A 170 -14.81 13.11 -2.30
N GLY A 171 -15.37 13.82 -3.28
CA GLY A 171 -16.75 13.63 -3.71
C GLY A 171 -17.02 12.19 -4.15
N LEU A 172 -16.15 11.60 -4.97
CA LEU A 172 -16.26 10.20 -5.39
C LEU A 172 -16.08 9.23 -4.21
N LEU A 173 -15.10 9.48 -3.33
CA LEU A 173 -14.87 8.66 -2.15
C LEU A 173 -16.06 8.66 -1.18
N PHE A 174 -16.73 9.80 -1.00
CA PHE A 174 -17.90 9.91 -0.11
C PHE A 174 -19.23 9.69 -0.82
N GLY A 175 -19.23 9.33 -2.11
CA GLY A 175 -20.45 9.07 -2.88
C GLY A 175 -21.34 10.31 -3.04
N ASN A 176 -20.75 11.50 -3.10
CA ASN A 176 -21.50 12.74 -3.32
C ASN A 176 -22.01 12.81 -4.78
N PRO A 177 -23.33 12.99 -5.02
CA PRO A 177 -23.88 13.01 -6.38
C PRO A 177 -23.33 14.12 -7.28
N SER A 178 -23.02 15.31 -6.74
CA SER A 178 -22.43 16.41 -7.51
C SER A 178 -21.05 16.06 -8.06
N ALA A 179 -20.31 15.13 -7.44
CA ALA A 179 -19.02 14.69 -7.96
C ALA A 179 -19.12 14.16 -9.41
N MET A 180 -20.24 13.51 -9.75
CA MET A 180 -20.47 13.01 -11.11
C MET A 180 -20.70 14.14 -12.12
N GLN A 181 -21.23 15.29 -11.70
CA GLN A 181 -21.43 16.46 -12.56
C GLN A 181 -20.10 17.14 -12.89
N HIS A 182 -19.10 17.03 -12.00
CA HIS A 182 -17.76 17.58 -12.18
C HIS A 182 -16.78 16.63 -12.86
N LEU A 183 -17.18 15.36 -13.09
CA LEU A 183 -16.28 14.29 -13.51
C LEU A 183 -15.55 14.60 -14.82
N GLU A 184 -16.28 14.97 -15.86
CA GLU A 184 -15.72 15.24 -17.20
C GLU A 184 -14.70 16.39 -17.19
N HIS A 185 -14.94 17.42 -16.37
CA HIS A 185 -14.05 18.57 -16.31
C HIS A 185 -12.79 18.29 -15.46
N ASP A 186 -12.96 17.64 -14.31
CA ASP A 186 -11.91 17.56 -13.29
C ASP A 186 -11.10 16.24 -13.34
N ALA A 187 -11.56 15.21 -14.06
CA ALA A 187 -10.87 13.92 -14.14
C ALA A 187 -9.41 14.01 -14.64
N PRO A 188 -9.07 14.82 -15.66
CA PRO A 188 -7.66 15.00 -16.06
C PRO A 188 -6.78 15.62 -14.97
N SER A 189 -7.36 16.41 -14.07
CA SER A 189 -6.65 16.99 -12.92
C SER A 189 -6.41 15.94 -11.84
N VAL A 190 -7.37 15.03 -11.60
CA VAL A 190 -7.19 13.87 -10.73
C VAL A 190 -6.08 12.97 -11.24
N GLU A 191 -6.08 12.64 -12.53
CA GLU A 191 -5.06 11.77 -13.14
C GLU A 191 -3.64 12.33 -12.98
N ARG A 192 -3.47 13.64 -13.21
CA ARG A 192 -2.20 14.35 -12.96
C ARG A 192 -1.82 14.36 -11.47
N LEU A 193 -2.80 14.52 -10.58
CA LEU A 193 -2.56 14.53 -9.14
C LEU A 193 -2.00 13.18 -8.64
N ILE A 194 -2.51 12.07 -9.17
CA ILE A 194 -2.05 10.71 -8.83
C ILE A 194 -0.92 10.21 -9.75
N GLY A 195 -0.47 11.02 -10.70
CA GLY A 195 0.69 10.74 -11.56
C GLY A 195 0.44 9.79 -12.72
N LEU A 196 -0.80 9.36 -12.95
CA LEU A 196 -1.17 8.43 -14.02
C LEU A 196 -1.10 9.07 -15.42
N ASP A 197 -1.00 10.40 -15.51
CA ASP A 197 -0.98 11.13 -16.78
C ASP A 197 0.20 10.73 -17.69
N GLN A 198 1.28 10.24 -17.09
CA GLN A 198 2.42 9.71 -17.85
C GLN A 198 2.06 8.45 -18.63
N GLY A 199 1.13 7.61 -18.15
CA GLY A 199 0.68 6.42 -18.89
C GLY A 199 0.01 6.73 -20.23
N ARG A 200 -0.47 7.98 -20.41
CA ARG A 200 -1.05 8.50 -21.66
C ARG A 200 -0.06 9.25 -22.55
N ARG A 201 1.00 9.78 -21.96
CA ARG A 201 1.93 10.72 -22.62
C ARG A 201 3.25 10.08 -22.99
N ALA A 202 3.76 9.20 -22.12
CA ALA A 202 5.04 8.55 -22.31
C ALA A 202 4.97 7.59 -23.51
N ARG A 203 5.99 7.67 -24.37
CA ARG A 203 6.16 6.79 -25.53
C ARG A 203 7.55 6.17 -25.54
N PRO A 204 7.88 5.34 -24.54
CA PRO A 204 9.21 4.76 -24.41
C PRO A 204 9.53 3.91 -25.65
N ALA A 205 10.61 4.25 -26.35
CA ALA A 205 11.06 3.53 -27.55
C ALA A 205 9.99 3.35 -28.64
N GLY A 206 9.05 4.29 -28.76
CA GLY A 206 7.97 4.23 -29.76
C GLY A 206 6.79 3.33 -29.39
N ILE A 207 6.81 2.68 -28.21
CA ILE A 207 5.64 1.99 -27.67
C ILE A 207 4.60 3.06 -27.31
N GLY A 208 3.37 2.90 -27.82
CA GLY A 208 2.27 3.83 -27.58
C GLY A 208 1.86 3.92 -26.10
N PRO A 209 0.98 4.85 -25.75
CA PRO A 209 0.45 4.93 -24.39
C PRO A 209 -0.28 3.65 -24.01
N TRP A 210 -0.16 3.24 -22.75
CA TRP A 210 -0.86 2.06 -22.22
C TRP A 210 -2.23 2.40 -21.60
N LEU A 211 -2.49 3.70 -21.35
CA LEU A 211 -3.80 4.21 -21.00
C LEU A 211 -4.47 4.82 -22.24
N ASP A 212 -5.45 4.12 -22.78
CA ASP A 212 -6.15 4.45 -24.03
C ASP A 212 -7.55 5.06 -23.81
N ARG A 213 -8.28 4.62 -22.77
CA ARG A 213 -9.61 5.09 -22.37
C ARG A 213 -9.58 6.38 -21.57
N SER A 214 -10.63 7.18 -21.58
CA SER A 214 -10.60 8.50 -20.94
C SER A 214 -10.45 8.43 -19.40
N PRO A 215 -9.92 9.47 -18.73
CA PRO A 215 -9.77 9.49 -17.27
C PRO A 215 -11.09 9.30 -16.51
N GLU A 216 -12.20 9.79 -17.09
CA GLU A 216 -13.54 9.73 -16.52
C GLU A 216 -14.01 8.29 -16.35
N GLU A 217 -13.76 7.41 -17.34
CA GLU A 217 -14.19 6.00 -17.30
C GLU A 217 -13.63 5.28 -16.06
N GLY A 218 -12.35 5.49 -15.74
CA GLY A 218 -11.70 4.86 -14.59
C GLY A 218 -12.24 5.39 -13.26
N LEU A 219 -12.50 6.70 -13.18
CA LEU A 219 -13.03 7.35 -11.98
C LEU A 219 -14.52 7.03 -11.76
N GLU A 220 -15.29 6.84 -12.82
CA GLU A 220 -16.67 6.36 -12.73
C GLU A 220 -16.73 4.93 -12.18
N VAL A 221 -15.83 4.05 -12.63
CA VAL A 221 -15.66 2.72 -12.04
C VAL A 221 -15.31 2.84 -10.55
N PHE A 222 -14.35 3.69 -10.19
CA PHE A 222 -13.99 3.95 -8.80
C PHE A 222 -15.18 4.45 -7.97
N ALA A 223 -16.01 5.35 -8.49
CA ALA A 223 -17.21 5.83 -7.79
C ALA A 223 -18.16 4.69 -7.39
N ARG A 224 -18.28 3.66 -8.24
CA ARG A 224 -19.13 2.48 -7.98
C ARG A 224 -18.53 1.51 -6.97
N VAL A 225 -17.21 1.25 -7.05
CA VAL A 225 -16.58 0.15 -6.29
C VAL A 225 -15.75 0.62 -5.10
N GLY A 226 -15.27 1.85 -5.13
CA GLY A 226 -14.28 2.42 -4.22
C GLY A 226 -14.81 3.50 -3.27
N ASN A 227 -16.10 3.87 -3.35
CA ASN A 227 -16.68 4.79 -2.38
C ASN A 227 -16.76 4.17 -0.98
N LEU A 228 -16.63 4.99 0.06
CA LEU A 228 -16.44 4.58 1.43
C LEU A 228 -17.61 3.77 1.98
N SER A 229 -18.85 4.14 1.65
CA SER A 229 -20.05 3.38 2.04
C SER A 229 -20.00 1.96 1.49
N ARG A 230 -19.61 1.81 0.22
CA ARG A 230 -19.41 0.50 -0.41
C ARG A 230 -18.27 -0.27 0.26
N LEU A 231 -17.16 0.38 0.56
CA LEU A 231 -16.02 -0.26 1.23
C LEU A 231 -16.39 -0.81 2.63
N ILE A 232 -17.20 -0.07 3.39
CA ILE A 232 -17.73 -0.51 4.69
C ILE A 232 -18.69 -1.69 4.52
N GLU A 233 -19.62 -1.59 3.58
CA GLU A 233 -20.58 -2.66 3.29
C GLU A 233 -19.84 -3.97 2.94
N VAL A 234 -18.93 -3.93 1.97
CA VAL A 234 -18.26 -5.16 1.50
C VAL A 234 -17.42 -5.81 2.58
N ILE A 235 -16.76 -5.05 3.45
CA ILE A 235 -15.94 -5.63 4.52
C ILE A 235 -16.79 -6.29 5.60
N ASP A 236 -17.97 -5.73 5.90
CA ASP A 236 -18.87 -6.29 6.93
C ASP A 236 -19.39 -7.68 6.54
N ILE A 237 -19.63 -7.90 5.24
CA ILE A 237 -20.16 -9.16 4.72
C ILE A 237 -19.11 -10.01 3.97
N ALA A 238 -17.83 -9.64 4.01
CA ALA A 238 -16.77 -10.42 3.39
C ALA A 238 -16.54 -11.72 4.16
N SER A 239 -16.41 -12.84 3.45
CA SER A 239 -15.91 -14.11 4.02
C SER A 239 -14.42 -14.03 4.39
N ASP A 240 -13.91 -15.02 5.13
CA ASP A 240 -12.48 -15.12 5.44
C ASP A 240 -11.69 -15.41 4.16
N GLU A 241 -12.25 -16.23 3.27
CA GLU A 241 -11.69 -16.61 1.97
C GLU A 241 -11.59 -15.41 1.02
N GLU A 242 -12.64 -14.58 0.91
CA GLU A 242 -12.61 -13.35 0.10
C GLU A 242 -11.52 -12.39 0.57
N LEU A 243 -11.33 -12.24 1.89
CA LEU A 243 -10.28 -11.38 2.41
C LEU A 243 -8.89 -11.92 2.12
N GLN A 244 -8.68 -13.22 2.29
CA GLN A 244 -7.41 -13.87 1.96
C GLN A 244 -7.08 -13.74 0.47
N LEU A 245 -8.09 -13.90 -0.39
CA LEU A 245 -7.96 -13.72 -1.83
C LEU A 245 -7.63 -12.26 -2.17
N ALA A 246 -8.35 -11.30 -1.60
CA ALA A 246 -8.10 -9.88 -1.77
C ALA A 246 -6.68 -9.48 -1.34
N ALA A 247 -6.19 -10.01 -0.22
CA ALA A 247 -4.82 -9.78 0.25
C ALA A 247 -3.79 -10.32 -0.74
N THR A 248 -4.01 -11.51 -1.28
CA THR A 248 -3.11 -12.13 -2.26
C THR A 248 -3.05 -11.33 -3.56
N PHE A 249 -4.22 -10.96 -4.10
CA PHE A 249 -4.29 -10.13 -5.32
C PHE A 249 -3.67 -8.75 -5.12
N SER A 250 -3.96 -8.08 -3.99
CA SER A 250 -3.46 -6.73 -3.75
C SER A 250 -1.94 -6.70 -3.54
N ARG A 251 -1.35 -7.66 -2.82
CA ARG A 251 0.13 -7.78 -2.73
C ARG A 251 0.76 -7.96 -4.11
N ASN A 252 0.30 -8.96 -4.86
CA ASN A 252 0.82 -9.24 -6.20
C ASN A 252 0.69 -8.04 -7.14
N LEU A 253 -0.42 -7.29 -7.04
CA LEU A 253 -0.62 -6.10 -7.84
C LEU A 253 0.32 -4.96 -7.41
N LEU A 254 0.43 -4.67 -6.10
CA LEU A 254 1.32 -3.62 -5.60
C LEU A 254 2.78 -3.90 -5.95
N ASP A 255 3.22 -5.15 -5.80
CA ASP A 255 4.58 -5.59 -6.15
C ASP A 255 4.82 -5.50 -7.65
N GLY A 256 3.89 -6.03 -8.46
CA GLY A 256 3.96 -5.96 -9.92
C GLY A 256 3.97 -4.52 -10.45
N MET A 257 3.11 -3.64 -9.91
CA MET A 257 3.05 -2.23 -10.30
C MET A 257 4.33 -1.48 -9.91
N THR A 258 4.87 -1.73 -8.73
CA THR A 258 6.11 -1.09 -8.28
C THR A 258 7.30 -1.56 -9.11
N ALA A 259 7.42 -2.87 -9.34
CA ALA A 259 8.44 -3.45 -10.20
C ALA A 259 8.36 -2.89 -11.61
N PHE A 260 7.16 -2.86 -12.20
CA PHE A 260 6.93 -2.29 -13.52
C PHE A 260 7.35 -0.82 -13.58
N SER A 261 7.00 -0.01 -12.56
CA SER A 261 7.40 1.39 -12.52
C SER A 261 8.92 1.55 -12.46
N LYS A 262 9.62 0.80 -11.60
CA LYS A 262 11.09 0.85 -11.48
C LYS A 262 11.78 0.42 -12.78
N ILE A 263 11.28 -0.62 -13.43
CA ILE A 263 11.80 -1.09 -14.72
C ILE A 263 11.57 -0.02 -15.80
N ALA A 264 10.36 0.53 -15.93
CA ALA A 264 10.06 1.57 -16.91
C ALA A 264 10.97 2.81 -16.73
N ASP A 265 11.15 3.24 -15.47
CA ASP A 265 11.99 4.39 -15.14
C ASP A 265 13.47 4.14 -15.46
N ALA A 266 13.97 2.92 -15.22
CA ALA A 266 15.32 2.54 -15.59
C ALA A 266 15.53 2.52 -17.12
N PHE A 267 14.55 2.02 -17.86
CA PHE A 267 14.60 1.90 -19.32
C PHE A 267 14.61 3.26 -20.03
N VAL A 268 13.85 4.23 -19.52
CA VAL A 268 13.77 5.58 -20.09
C VAL A 268 14.79 6.52 -19.47
N GLY A 269 15.07 6.38 -18.17
CA GLY A 269 15.89 7.30 -17.39
C GLY A 269 15.13 8.51 -16.86
N VAL A 270 13.81 8.42 -16.75
CA VAL A 270 12.93 9.46 -16.20
C VAL A 270 12.04 8.80 -15.14
N ASP A 271 11.90 9.43 -13.98
CA ASP A 271 11.04 8.92 -12.91
C ASP A 271 9.56 9.00 -13.32
N ASN A 272 8.76 8.04 -12.85
CA ASN A 272 7.33 7.93 -13.13
C ASN A 272 6.97 7.82 -14.62
N THR A 273 7.84 7.22 -15.43
CA THR A 273 7.56 6.97 -16.86
C THR A 273 6.29 6.14 -17.05
N SER A 274 6.06 5.17 -16.17
CA SER A 274 4.88 4.30 -16.22
C SER A 274 3.58 5.02 -15.83
N GLY A 275 3.68 6.13 -15.08
CA GLY A 275 2.56 6.75 -14.38
C GLY A 275 2.18 6.09 -13.05
N LEU A 276 2.87 5.02 -12.63
CA LEU A 276 2.55 4.22 -11.44
C LEU A 276 3.42 4.54 -10.22
N ALA A 277 4.26 5.59 -10.24
CA ALA A 277 5.14 5.91 -9.11
C ALA A 277 4.36 6.25 -7.82
N GLY A 278 3.08 6.63 -7.93
CA GLY A 278 2.20 6.84 -6.77
C GLY A 278 1.90 5.58 -5.96
N ILE A 279 2.22 4.39 -6.48
CA ILE A 279 2.01 3.10 -5.81
C ILE A 279 3.11 2.77 -4.81
N GLU A 280 4.36 3.19 -5.07
CA GLU A 280 5.50 2.86 -4.21
C GLU A 280 5.29 3.31 -2.74
N PRO A 281 4.77 4.51 -2.45
CA PRO A 281 4.49 4.92 -1.06
C PRO A 281 3.40 4.09 -0.36
N LEU A 282 2.62 3.29 -1.09
CA LEU A 282 1.62 2.38 -0.51
C LEU A 282 2.27 1.08 -0.02
N GLN A 283 3.41 0.67 -0.58
CA GLN A 283 4.13 -0.50 -0.09
C GLN A 283 4.67 -0.26 1.31
N GLY A 284 4.35 -1.19 2.22
CA GLY A 284 4.73 -1.10 3.62
C GLY A 284 4.00 -0.02 4.43
N ASN A 285 3.09 0.77 3.84
CA ASN A 285 2.35 1.78 4.59
C ASN A 285 1.25 1.13 5.45
N ALA A 286 1.14 1.57 6.71
CA ALA A 286 0.20 1.03 7.68
C ALA A 286 -1.26 1.22 7.27
N TYR A 287 -1.57 2.29 6.52
CA TYR A 287 -2.93 2.58 6.06
C TYR A 287 -3.30 1.84 4.76
N THR A 288 -2.34 1.26 4.03
CA THR A 288 -2.63 0.57 2.77
C THR A 288 -3.60 -0.57 2.98
N ALA A 289 -3.37 -1.42 3.99
CA ALA A 289 -4.21 -2.58 4.26
C ALA A 289 -5.69 -2.20 4.51
N VAL A 290 -5.95 -1.13 5.26
CA VAL A 290 -7.33 -0.73 5.61
C VAL A 290 -8.11 -0.12 4.45
N VAL A 291 -7.44 0.33 3.39
CA VAL A 291 -8.08 0.88 2.19
C VAL A 291 -8.11 -0.16 1.05
N ILE A 292 -6.98 -0.83 0.81
CA ILE A 292 -6.82 -1.69 -0.37
C ILE A 292 -7.60 -2.99 -0.24
N LEU A 293 -7.69 -3.58 0.96
CA LEU A 293 -8.41 -4.85 1.14
C LEU A 293 -9.90 -4.71 0.82
N PRO A 294 -10.65 -3.75 1.41
CA PRO A 294 -12.04 -3.51 1.02
C PRO A 294 -12.23 -3.21 -0.48
N LEU A 295 -11.32 -2.42 -1.07
CA LEU A 295 -11.38 -2.09 -2.48
C LEU A 295 -11.27 -3.36 -3.35
N PHE A 296 -10.32 -4.24 -3.02
CA PHE A 296 -10.16 -5.50 -3.74
C PHE A 296 -11.31 -6.47 -3.50
N VAL A 297 -11.89 -6.53 -2.30
CA VAL A 297 -13.11 -7.32 -2.09
C VAL A 297 -14.25 -6.80 -2.97
N SER A 298 -14.40 -5.47 -3.08
CA SER A 298 -15.39 -4.84 -3.96
C SER A 298 -15.14 -5.17 -5.44
N ILE A 299 -13.87 -5.14 -5.89
CA ILE A 299 -13.46 -5.53 -7.24
C ILE A 299 -13.73 -7.02 -7.52
N LEU A 300 -13.38 -7.91 -6.59
CA LEU A 300 -13.58 -9.36 -6.74
C LEU A 300 -15.05 -9.74 -6.90
N ARG A 301 -15.96 -8.90 -6.39
CA ARG A 301 -17.41 -9.07 -6.53
C ARG A 301 -17.98 -8.49 -7.83
N SER A 302 -17.15 -7.81 -8.63
CA SER A 302 -17.52 -7.34 -9.96
C SER A 302 -16.98 -8.29 -11.02
N ALA A 303 -17.88 -8.99 -11.73
CA ALA A 303 -17.52 -9.98 -12.75
C ALA A 303 -16.60 -9.42 -13.86
N ALA A 304 -16.82 -8.17 -14.27
CA ALA A 304 -15.99 -7.53 -15.28
C ALA A 304 -14.59 -7.18 -14.74
N LEU A 305 -14.50 -6.67 -13.51
CA LEU A 305 -13.22 -6.20 -12.96
C LEU A 305 -12.34 -7.35 -12.47
N VAL A 306 -12.93 -8.43 -11.95
CA VAL A 306 -12.16 -9.59 -11.49
C VAL A 306 -11.41 -10.26 -12.63
N GLU A 307 -11.98 -10.30 -13.84
CA GLU A 307 -11.31 -10.88 -15.00
C GLU A 307 -10.14 -10.03 -15.46
N ASN A 308 -10.33 -8.70 -15.54
CA ASN A 308 -9.23 -7.77 -15.81
C ASN A 308 -8.12 -7.88 -14.77
N LEU A 309 -8.48 -7.99 -13.48
CA LEU A 309 -7.51 -8.13 -12.40
C LEU A 309 -6.69 -9.42 -12.52
N LYS A 310 -7.33 -10.55 -12.86
CA LYS A 310 -6.63 -11.83 -13.09
C LYS A 310 -5.63 -11.72 -14.23
N GLN A 311 -6.02 -11.10 -15.35
CA GLN A 311 -5.15 -10.91 -16.50
C GLN A 311 -3.94 -10.02 -16.16
N ILE A 312 -4.15 -8.93 -15.42
CA ILE A 312 -3.08 -8.04 -14.98
C ILE A 312 -2.11 -8.77 -14.05
N VAL A 313 -2.61 -9.47 -13.03
CA VAL A 313 -1.75 -10.22 -12.10
C VAL A 313 -0.99 -11.33 -12.82
N HIS A 314 -1.64 -12.06 -13.73
CA HIS A 314 -0.97 -13.08 -14.55
C HIS A 314 0.14 -12.47 -15.42
N SER A 315 -0.12 -11.31 -16.04
CA SER A 315 0.88 -10.60 -16.83
C SER A 315 2.07 -10.15 -15.99
N TYR A 316 1.84 -9.63 -14.78
CA TYR A 316 2.93 -9.27 -13.87
C TYR A 316 3.75 -10.49 -13.44
N GLN A 317 3.09 -11.57 -13.04
CA GLN A 317 3.77 -12.80 -12.62
C GLN A 317 4.60 -13.43 -13.74
N THR A 318 4.13 -13.34 -14.99
CA THR A 318 4.80 -13.96 -16.13
C THR A 318 5.91 -13.08 -16.70
N ASN A 319 5.69 -11.76 -16.76
CA ASN A 319 6.54 -10.86 -17.54
C ASN A 319 7.37 -9.88 -16.69
N ILE A 320 6.90 -9.48 -15.51
CA ILE A 320 7.52 -8.39 -14.73
C ILE A 320 8.28 -8.93 -13.52
N ILE A 321 7.65 -9.78 -12.71
CA ILE A 321 8.26 -10.33 -11.48
C ILE A 321 9.56 -11.11 -11.77
N PRO A 322 9.66 -11.95 -12.82
CA PRO A 322 10.93 -12.62 -13.12
C PRO A 322 12.05 -11.65 -13.47
N LEU A 323 11.75 -10.55 -14.17
CA LEU A 323 12.72 -9.50 -14.49
C LEU A 323 13.17 -8.74 -13.23
N GLU A 324 12.23 -8.43 -12.34
CA GLU A 324 12.55 -7.84 -11.04
C GLU A 324 13.48 -8.75 -10.23
N GLN A 325 13.18 -10.05 -10.15
CA GLN A 325 14.00 -11.01 -9.40
C GLN A 325 15.42 -11.06 -9.95
N GLN A 326 15.58 -11.16 -11.28
CA GLN A 326 16.90 -11.10 -11.92
C GLN A 326 17.63 -9.78 -11.64
N ALA A 327 16.92 -8.65 -11.67
CA ALA A 327 17.51 -7.36 -11.37
C ALA A 327 17.98 -7.26 -9.91
N LYS A 328 17.19 -7.78 -8.96
CA LYS A 328 17.55 -7.86 -7.53
C LYS A 328 18.75 -8.77 -7.30
N GLU A 329 18.76 -9.95 -7.91
CA GLU A 329 19.89 -10.88 -7.83
C GLU A 329 21.18 -10.23 -8.33
N LEU A 330 21.14 -9.57 -9.50
CA LEU A 330 22.29 -8.85 -10.03
C LEU A 330 22.73 -7.67 -9.14
N ALA A 331 21.78 -6.96 -8.54
CA ALA A 331 22.03 -5.85 -7.63
C ALA A 331 22.60 -6.30 -6.27
N ALA A 332 22.37 -7.55 -5.86
CA ALA A 332 22.88 -8.14 -4.63
C ALA A 332 24.31 -8.72 -4.76
N LEU A 333 24.79 -8.97 -5.99
CA LEU A 333 26.15 -9.43 -6.24
C LEU A 333 27.20 -8.41 -5.78
N SER A 334 28.37 -8.91 -5.36
CA SER A 334 29.58 -8.10 -5.13
C SER A 334 29.98 -7.37 -6.42
N GLU A 335 30.74 -6.28 -6.31
CA GLU A 335 31.15 -5.50 -7.49
C GLU A 335 31.95 -6.36 -8.50
N ASP A 336 32.86 -7.20 -8.00
CA ASP A 336 33.65 -8.11 -8.83
C ASP A 336 32.80 -9.18 -9.51
N ASP A 337 31.88 -9.83 -8.77
CA ASP A 337 30.98 -10.84 -9.33
C ASP A 337 30.00 -10.24 -10.33
N ARG A 338 29.56 -9.01 -10.08
CA ARG A 338 28.70 -8.25 -10.98
C ARG A 338 29.46 -7.92 -12.27
N ILE A 339 30.70 -7.44 -12.19
CA ILE A 339 31.53 -7.21 -13.37
C ILE A 339 31.71 -8.52 -14.16
N GLN A 340 31.94 -9.65 -13.48
CA GLN A 340 32.06 -10.96 -14.14
C GLN A 340 30.76 -11.39 -14.84
N ARG A 341 29.61 -11.27 -14.16
CA ARG A 341 28.30 -11.64 -14.70
C ARG A 341 27.89 -10.74 -15.86
N LEU A 342 28.39 -9.51 -15.86
CA LEU A 342 28.15 -8.48 -16.86
C LEU A 342 29.34 -8.29 -17.82
N LYS A 343 30.26 -9.26 -17.95
CA LYS A 343 31.38 -9.17 -18.91
C LYS A 343 30.88 -8.92 -20.34
N ASN A 344 29.82 -9.64 -20.73
CA ASN A 344 29.18 -9.52 -22.04
C ASN A 344 28.35 -8.23 -22.18
N LEU A 345 28.13 -7.49 -21.09
CA LEU A 345 27.38 -6.24 -21.11
C LEU A 345 28.16 -5.17 -21.89
N SER A 346 29.49 -5.23 -21.88
CA SER A 346 30.33 -4.37 -22.72
C SER A 346 30.15 -4.61 -24.23
N GLU A 347 29.62 -5.77 -24.62
CA GLU A 347 29.33 -6.15 -26.01
C GLU A 347 27.95 -5.67 -26.49
N LEU A 348 27.06 -5.28 -25.57
CA LEU A 348 25.75 -4.74 -25.91
C LEU A 348 25.85 -3.30 -26.42
N PRO A 349 24.89 -2.82 -27.24
CA PRO A 349 24.77 -1.42 -27.60
C PRO A 349 24.76 -0.50 -26.36
N PHE A 350 25.44 0.65 -26.42
CA PHE A 350 25.58 1.59 -25.30
C PHE A 350 24.25 1.92 -24.59
N ALA A 351 23.17 2.06 -25.37
CA ALA A 351 21.84 2.32 -24.83
C ALA A 351 21.35 1.19 -23.90
N GLU A 352 21.57 -0.07 -24.26
CA GLU A 352 21.21 -1.23 -23.44
C GLU A 352 22.10 -1.32 -22.20
N GLN A 353 23.39 -0.99 -22.35
CA GLN A 353 24.29 -0.91 -21.19
C GLN A 353 23.80 0.08 -20.15
N LEU A 354 23.38 1.27 -20.60
CA LEU A 354 22.89 2.33 -19.73
C LEU A 354 21.59 1.93 -19.02
N ARG A 355 20.68 1.23 -19.71
CA ARG A 355 19.43 0.73 -19.13
C ARG A 355 19.68 -0.28 -18.01
N ILE A 356 20.54 -1.27 -18.25
CA ILE A 356 20.87 -2.28 -17.24
C ILE A 356 21.58 -1.65 -16.04
N LYS A 357 22.51 -0.72 -16.28
CA LYS A 357 23.17 0.03 -15.19
C LYS A 357 22.18 0.80 -14.32
N ARG A 358 21.24 1.54 -14.93
CA ARG A 358 20.18 2.26 -14.20
C ARG A 358 19.27 1.32 -13.41
N LEU A 359 18.92 0.18 -13.99
CA LEU A 359 18.09 -0.83 -13.35
C LEU A 359 18.77 -1.37 -12.09
N ILE A 360 20.06 -1.73 -12.18
CA ILE A 360 20.84 -2.21 -11.05
C ILE A 360 20.89 -1.14 -9.95
N VAL A 361 21.16 0.12 -10.28
CA VAL A 361 21.19 1.23 -9.31
C VAL A 361 19.84 1.35 -8.58
N LYS A 362 18.71 1.35 -9.31
CA LYS A 362 17.36 1.43 -8.73
C LYS A 362 17.08 0.31 -7.72
N TYR A 363 17.61 -0.90 -7.95
CA TYR A 363 17.44 -2.04 -7.04
C TYR A 363 18.52 -2.14 -5.96
N SER A 364 19.68 -1.50 -6.11
CA SER A 364 20.71 -1.39 -5.05
C SER A 364 20.38 -0.32 -4.00
N GLU A 365 19.59 0.71 -4.37
CA GLU A 365 19.18 1.80 -3.46
C GLU A 365 17.96 1.44 -2.59
N THR A 366 17.29 0.31 -2.85
CA THR A 366 16.13 -0.15 -2.09
C THR A 366 16.57 -1.28 -1.15
N PRO A 367 16.64 -1.08 0.19
CA PRO A 367 16.98 -2.12 1.15
C PRO A 367 15.88 -3.18 1.31
#